data_AF-A0A7W0TXI1-F1
#
_entry.id   AF-A0A7W0TXI1-F1
#
_cell.length_a   1.000
_cell.length_b   1.000
_cell.length_c   1.000
_cell.angle_alpha   90.00
_cell.angle_beta   90.00
_cell.angle_gamma   90.00
#
_symmetry.space_group_name_H-M   'P 1'
#
loop_
_entity.id
_entity.type
_entity.pdbx_description
1 polymer ?
#
loop_
_entity_poly.entity_id
_entity_poly.type
_entity_poly.pdbx_seq_one_letter_code
_entity_poly.pdbx_strand_id
1 'polypeptide(L)'
;RAAAAEERKRFTLPPEDERAWDVTILSRHHFAVTGIGIERFTKMTDFANDEAVDRFQRTLVSSGISAELNRQGILPGDTVHIGSHELVWGEEYEIDEMEIENEVGGRRR
;
A
#
# COMPACT_ATOMS: atom_id res chain seq x y z
N ARG A 1 -6.51 13.39 -32.58
CA ARG A 1 -6.27 14.14 -31.32
C ARG A 1 -5.65 13.15 -30.34
N ALA A 2 -4.51 13.49 -29.75
CA ALA A 2 -3.54 12.58 -29.14
C ALA A 2 -4.12 11.65 -28.06
N ALA A 3 -3.93 10.33 -28.23
CA ALA A 3 -3.90 9.39 -27.12
C ALA A 3 -2.44 9.37 -26.64
N ALA A 4 -2.18 10.11 -25.56
CA ALA A 4 -0.85 10.16 -24.96
C ALA A 4 -0.46 8.76 -24.47
N ALA A 5 0.78 8.41 -24.73
CA ALA A 5 1.35 7.09 -24.57
C ALA A 5 1.20 6.56 -23.14
N GLU A 6 0.52 5.42 -23.00
CA GLU A 6 0.74 4.56 -21.84
C GLU A 6 2.01 3.76 -22.11
N GLU A 7 3.15 4.38 -21.76
CA GLU A 7 4.44 3.71 -21.76
C GLU A 7 4.37 2.60 -20.72
N ARG A 8 4.01 1.39 -21.16
CA ARG A 8 4.19 0.16 -20.39
C ARG A 8 5.69 -0.02 -20.13
N LYS A 9 6.19 0.55 -19.03
CA LYS A 9 7.55 0.35 -18.56
C LYS A 9 7.73 -1.14 -18.29
N ARG A 10 8.50 -1.77 -19.16
CA ARG A 10 8.85 -3.18 -19.10
C ARG A 10 10.10 -3.29 -18.22
N PHE A 11 9.95 -3.79 -17.01
CA PHE A 11 11.08 -4.08 -16.13
C PHE A 11 11.51 -5.55 -16.30
N THR A 12 12.75 -5.75 -16.73
CA THR A 12 13.42 -7.05 -16.77
C THR A 12 13.85 -7.43 -15.36
N LEU A 13 13.39 -8.56 -14.82
CA LEU A 13 13.75 -9.01 -13.48
C LEU A 13 15.06 -9.83 -13.49
N PRO A 14 16.16 -9.35 -12.85
CA PRO A 14 17.23 -10.21 -12.35
C PRO A 14 16.68 -10.99 -11.11
N PRO A 15 17.45 -11.84 -10.38
CA PRO A 15 16.88 -12.94 -9.57
C PRO A 15 15.74 -12.51 -8.67
N GLU A 16 14.70 -13.35 -8.57
CA GLU A 16 13.37 -13.08 -8.00
C GLU A 16 13.44 -12.58 -6.55
N ASP A 17 13.75 -11.31 -6.35
CA ASP A 17 13.70 -10.67 -5.05
C ASP A 17 12.23 -10.38 -4.73
N GLU A 18 11.63 -11.22 -3.90
CA GLU A 18 10.26 -11.04 -3.43
C GLU A 18 10.05 -9.71 -2.69
N ARG A 19 11.13 -9.04 -2.25
CA ARG A 19 11.06 -7.72 -1.62
C ARG A 19 11.17 -6.56 -2.59
N ALA A 20 11.55 -6.79 -3.85
CA ALA A 20 11.63 -5.75 -4.85
C ALA A 20 10.21 -5.33 -5.29
N TRP A 21 9.97 -4.03 -5.29
CA TRP A 21 8.72 -3.42 -5.73
C TRP A 21 8.99 -2.06 -6.39
N ASP A 22 8.05 -1.62 -7.24
CA ASP A 22 8.05 -0.30 -7.87
C ASP A 22 6.64 0.29 -7.87
N VAL A 23 6.54 1.61 -7.75
CA VAL A 23 5.27 2.35 -7.80
C VAL A 23 5.28 3.30 -8.99
N THR A 24 4.25 3.20 -9.83
CA THR A 24 4.07 4.05 -11.01
C THR A 24 2.71 4.73 -11.01
N ILE A 25 2.67 6.04 -11.24
CA ILE A 25 1.42 6.79 -11.46
C ILE A 25 0.85 6.40 -12.84
N LEU A 26 -0.34 5.81 -12.87
CA LEU A 26 -1.06 5.52 -14.12
C LEU A 26 -1.88 6.74 -14.57
N SER A 27 -2.59 7.38 -13.65
CA SER A 27 -3.36 8.60 -13.91
C SER A 27 -3.70 9.34 -12.60
N ARG A 28 -4.49 10.43 -12.69
CA ARG A 28 -4.78 11.38 -11.59
C ARG A 28 -5.26 10.74 -10.28
N HIS A 29 -5.87 9.55 -10.33
CA HIS A 29 -6.41 8.82 -9.17
C HIS A 29 -6.05 7.33 -9.20
N HIS A 30 -5.06 6.95 -10.02
CA HIS A 30 -4.69 5.55 -10.21
C HIS A 30 -3.19 5.36 -10.16
N PHE A 31 -2.77 4.45 -9.28
CA PHE A 31 -1.38 4.10 -9.03
C PHE A 31 -1.21 2.60 -9.27
N ALA A 32 -0.08 2.18 -9.82
CA ALA A 32 0.29 0.78 -9.96
C ALA A 32 1.45 0.45 -9.04
N VAL A 33 1.31 -0.64 -8.28
CA VAL A 33 2.41 -1.25 -7.54
C VAL A 33 2.73 -2.58 -8.20
N THR A 34 3.98 -2.74 -8.59
CA THR A 34 4.48 -3.97 -9.24
C THR A 34 5.53 -4.63 -8.37
N GLY A 35 5.55 -5.96 -8.34
CA GLY A 35 6.55 -6.71 -7.56
C GLY A 35 6.09 -8.13 -7.24
N ILE A 36 6.99 -9.10 -7.37
CA ILE A 36 6.66 -10.54 -7.27
C ILE A 36 6.03 -10.87 -5.91
N GLY A 37 6.65 -10.43 -4.82
CA GLY A 37 6.18 -10.74 -3.47
C GLY A 37 4.87 -10.03 -3.13
N ILE A 38 4.74 -8.75 -3.47
CA ILE A 38 3.52 -8.00 -3.16
C ILE A 38 2.33 -8.46 -3.99
N GLU A 39 2.51 -8.79 -5.26
CA GLU A 39 1.45 -9.33 -6.11
C GLU A 39 0.98 -10.70 -5.61
N ARG A 40 1.93 -11.58 -5.26
CA ARG A 40 1.61 -12.89 -4.70
C ARG A 40 0.90 -12.77 -3.36
N PHE A 41 1.38 -11.89 -2.49
CA PHE A 41 0.77 -11.64 -1.19
C PHE A 41 -0.66 -11.11 -1.34
N THR A 42 -0.85 -10.10 -2.20
CA THR A 42 -2.18 -9.55 -2.52
C THR A 42 -3.14 -10.64 -3.00
N LYS A 43 -2.69 -11.52 -3.91
CA LYS A 43 -3.52 -12.62 -4.43
C LYS A 43 -3.93 -13.64 -3.36
N MET A 44 -3.10 -13.84 -2.34
CA MET A 44 -3.36 -14.78 -1.24
C MET A 44 -4.18 -14.15 -0.11
N THR A 45 -4.31 -12.83 -0.08
CA THR A 45 -5.06 -12.11 0.95
C THR A 45 -6.56 -12.28 0.74
N ASP A 46 -7.26 -12.67 1.81
CA ASP A 46 -8.72 -12.65 1.87
C ASP A 46 -9.21 -11.26 2.30
N PHE A 47 -9.59 -10.43 1.33
CA PHE A 47 -10.06 -9.06 1.60
C PHE A 47 -11.47 -8.99 2.22
N ALA A 48 -12.17 -10.11 2.41
CA ALA A 48 -13.41 -10.16 3.18
C ALA A 48 -13.16 -10.34 4.68
N ASN A 49 -11.91 -10.58 5.09
CA ASN A 49 -11.51 -10.76 6.47
C ASN A 49 -10.70 -9.54 6.95
N ASP A 50 -11.26 -8.79 7.90
CA ASP A 50 -10.64 -7.58 8.44
C ASP A 50 -9.23 -7.81 8.99
N GLU A 51 -8.95 -8.95 9.64
CA GLU A 51 -7.61 -9.27 10.16
C GLU A 51 -6.59 -9.45 9.01
N ALA A 52 -7.02 -10.04 7.90
CA ALA A 52 -6.18 -10.21 6.73
C ALA A 52 -5.94 -8.87 6.01
N VAL A 53 -6.93 -7.98 6.00
CA VAL A 53 -6.79 -6.60 5.51
C VAL A 53 -5.79 -5.82 6.37
N ASP A 54 -5.88 -5.88 7.69
CA ASP A 54 -4.93 -5.24 8.61
C ASP A 54 -3.50 -5.73 8.40
N ARG A 55 -3.33 -7.05 8.27
CA ARG A 55 -2.03 -7.65 7.95
C ARG A 55 -1.50 -7.14 6.62
N PHE A 56 -2.38 -7.00 5.63
CA PHE A 56 -2.02 -6.50 4.32
C PHE A 56 -1.51 -5.05 4.40
N GLN A 57 -2.26 -4.17 5.07
CA GLN A 57 -1.88 -2.77 5.28
C GLN A 57 -0.54 -2.63 6.02
N ARG A 58 -0.34 -3.38 7.11
CA ARG A 58 0.95 -3.39 7.85
C ARG A 58 2.13 -3.83 6.99
N THR A 59 1.89 -4.73 6.03
CA THR A 59 2.91 -5.16 5.08
C THR A 59 3.25 -4.05 4.08
N LEU A 60 2.27 -3.29 3.59
CA LEU A 60 2.52 -2.13 2.73
C LEU A 60 3.33 -1.04 3.45
N VAL A 61 3.02 -0.79 4.72
CA VAL A 61 3.75 0.18 5.56
C VAL A 61 5.18 -0.30 5.79
N SER A 62 5.36 -1.52 6.29
CA SER A 62 6.71 -2.05 6.63
C SER A 62 7.61 -2.28 5.41
N SER A 63 7.03 -2.53 4.23
CA SER A 63 7.79 -2.63 2.98
C SER A 63 8.19 -1.28 2.40
N GLY A 64 7.60 -0.18 2.85
CA GLY A 64 7.82 1.18 2.33
C GLY A 64 6.94 1.56 1.14
N ILE A 65 6.08 0.66 0.68
CA ILE A 65 5.15 0.92 -0.45
C ILE A 65 4.18 2.04 -0.09
N SER A 66 3.60 2.03 1.12
CA SER A 66 2.70 3.10 1.57
C SER A 66 3.40 4.46 1.58
N ALA A 67 4.65 4.51 2.02
CA ALA A 67 5.42 5.75 2.02
C ALA A 67 5.69 6.27 0.60
N GLU A 68 5.99 5.37 -0.35
CA GLU A 68 6.18 5.76 -1.75
C GLU A 68 4.89 6.25 -2.40
N LEU A 69 3.76 5.57 -2.17
CA LEU A 69 2.45 6.02 -2.68
C LEU A 69 2.11 7.42 -2.16
N ASN A 70 2.35 7.69 -0.86
CA ASN A 70 2.21 9.01 -0.27
C ASN A 70 3.15 10.05 -0.91
N ARG A 71 4.42 9.69 -1.17
CA ARG A 71 5.37 10.57 -1.89
C ARG A 71 4.89 10.92 -3.30
N GLN A 72 4.20 9.99 -3.96
CA GLN A 72 3.59 10.22 -5.28
C GLN A 72 2.25 10.95 -5.21
N GLY A 73 1.76 11.27 -4.01
CA GLY A 73 0.58 12.10 -3.78
C GLY A 73 -0.74 11.34 -3.87
N ILE A 74 -0.75 10.05 -3.55
CA ILE A 74 -2.02 9.30 -3.41
C ILE A 74 -2.90 9.95 -2.34
N LEU A 75 -4.21 9.94 -2.57
CA LEU A 75 -5.21 10.45 -1.64
C LEU A 75 -6.21 9.35 -1.24
N PRO A 76 -6.87 9.48 -0.08
CA PRO A 76 -7.99 8.61 0.28
C PRO A 76 -9.05 8.61 -0.82
N GLY A 77 -9.49 7.42 -1.21
CA GLY A 77 -10.42 7.20 -2.33
C GLY A 77 -9.75 6.95 -3.68
N ASP A 78 -8.44 7.16 -3.82
CA ASP A 78 -7.71 6.78 -5.02
C ASP A 78 -7.60 5.25 -5.16
N THR A 79 -7.28 4.77 -6.36
CA THR A 79 -7.18 3.33 -6.65
C THR A 79 -5.72 2.90 -6.81
N VAL A 80 -5.35 1.84 -6.09
CA VAL A 80 -4.07 1.16 -6.21
C VAL A 80 -4.27 -0.17 -6.95
N HIS A 81 -3.54 -0.35 -8.04
CA HIS A 81 -3.51 -1.55 -8.85
C HIS A 81 -2.32 -2.42 -8.44
N ILE A 82 -2.59 -3.65 -8.02
CA ILE A 82 -1.54 -4.61 -7.65
C ILE A 82 -1.84 -5.95 -8.34
N GLY A 83 -1.04 -6.28 -9.36
CA GLY A 83 -1.31 -7.43 -10.21
C GLY A 83 -2.66 -7.31 -10.92
N SER A 84 -3.61 -8.17 -10.57
CA SER A 84 -5.00 -8.14 -11.09
C SER A 84 -6.02 -7.61 -10.09
N HIS A 85 -5.57 -7.10 -8.94
CA HIS A 85 -6.43 -6.55 -7.90
C HIS A 85 -6.43 -5.03 -7.95
N GLU A 86 -7.61 -4.45 -7.75
CA GLU A 86 -7.83 -3.02 -7.57
C GLU A 86 -8.25 -2.80 -6.12
N LEU A 87 -7.52 -1.94 -5.41
CA LEU A 87 -7.75 -1.62 -4.00
C LEU A 87 -8.01 -0.13 -3.86
N VAL A 88 -9.03 0.24 -3.10
CA VAL A 88 -9.28 1.63 -2.76
C VAL A 88 -8.33 2.03 -1.63
N TRP A 89 -7.60 3.11 -1.82
CA TRP A 89 -6.73 3.67 -0.79
C TRP A 89 -7.59 4.28 0.31
N GLY A 90 -7.47 3.73 1.52
CA GLY A 90 -8.16 4.23 2.70
C GLY A 90 -7.36 5.32 3.40
N GLU A 91 -8.02 6.04 4.31
CA GLU A 91 -7.29 6.82 5.31
C GLU A 91 -6.47 5.84 6.16
N GLU A 92 -5.16 6.05 6.28
CA GLU A 92 -4.48 5.54 7.47
C GLU A 92 -5.23 6.20 8.61
N TYR A 93 -5.93 5.42 9.44
CA TYR A 93 -6.34 5.92 10.73
C TYR A 93 -5.05 6.39 11.36
N GLU A 94 -4.86 7.72 11.44
CA GLU A 94 -3.88 8.30 12.34
C GLU A 94 -4.19 7.61 13.66
N ILE A 95 -3.34 6.66 14.06
CA ILE A 95 -3.32 6.22 15.44
C ILE A 95 -2.77 7.44 16.15
N ASP A 96 -3.68 8.38 16.39
CA ASP A 96 -3.43 9.59 17.13
C ASP A 96 -2.81 9.11 18.44
N GLU A 97 -1.70 9.73 18.80
CA GLU A 97 -0.81 9.40 19.91
C GLU A 97 -1.51 9.39 21.30
N MET A 98 -2.84 9.47 21.35
CA MET A 98 -3.70 9.68 22.51
C MET A 98 -4.16 8.42 23.25
N GLU A 99 -3.59 7.23 23.03
CA GLU A 99 -3.83 6.06 23.90
C GLU A 99 -2.58 5.51 24.63
N ILE A 100 -1.46 6.23 24.65
CA ILE A 100 -0.31 5.91 25.53
C ILE A 100 -0.20 6.92 26.69
N GLU A 101 -1.29 7.55 27.14
CA GLU A 101 -1.27 8.41 28.34
C GLU A 101 -2.47 8.18 29.27
N ASN A 102 -2.87 6.93 29.53
CA ASN A 102 -3.87 6.66 30.59
C ASN A 102 -3.59 5.41 31.46
N GLU A 103 -2.33 5.01 31.63
CA GLU A 103 -1.98 4.04 32.69
C GLU A 103 -0.65 4.35 33.43
N VAL A 104 -0.40 5.62 33.76
CA VAL A 104 0.59 5.96 34.81
C VAL A 104 -0.01 6.96 35.78
N GLY A 105 -1.15 6.60 36.38
CA GLY A 105 -1.98 7.52 37.15
C GLY A 105 -2.65 6.92 38.40
N GLY A 106 -2.03 5.95 39.06
CA GLY A 106 -2.52 5.46 40.36
C GLY A 106 -1.73 4.22 40.79
N ARG A 107 -0.87 4.26 41.79
CA ARG A 107 -1.24 4.51 43.19
C ARG A 107 0.02 4.96 43.94
N ARG A 108 0.11 6.26 44.23
CA ARG A 108 0.84 6.69 45.44
C ARG A 108 -0.13 6.51 46.61
N ARG A 109 0.13 5.48 47.41
CA ARG A 109 0.04 5.42 48.88
C ARG A 109 0.29 3.99 49.33
#